data_AF-A0A524DPS4-F1
#
_entry.id   AF-A0A524DPS4-F1
#
_cell.length_a   1.000
_cell.length_b   1.000
_cell.length_c   1.000
_cell.angle_alpha   90.00
_cell.angle_beta   90.00
_cell.angle_gamma   90.00
#
_symmetry.space_group_name_H-M   'P 1'
#
loop_
_entity.id
_entity.type
_entity.pdbx_description
1 polymer ?
#
loop_
_entity_poly.entity_id
_entity_poly.type
_entity_poly.pdbx_seq_one_letter_code
_entity_poly.pdbx_strand_id
1 'polypeptide(L)'
;MVKNIPDEFTRPAVRNTTIGEAEVEGDQIIWTIDSLEPETTVMCKFTCDIMVSDIEARKTGPIEVSYEAASSFAEGLGIDKFDAYTSNRFYIDIIEQDEAPGVWDCKLVFENISEFMVQLFNADVFDPEDENTKFVDIDPEDVPVLPAGAQWHSSKWQYESEEYPSFRKLLEFRVMPDFVTTVNGMISIGDVELAIASMIGEVNYTLGEEPTEKEIEDRILWVPTFKEKDVLVIHKLENNGSAPFNEVTVKHQYFTDEFQTPNPDEITLTWDGSEVEISPKAVDIEGNVLSISFTDLKDSSTGMFEPESTMEIKYPIHCINPVKEARFESEVTYLANTFPLSQEIEITPDVPVIEAQHIRRKFRVGKEVTAIGALGNYKIVLMVENIGDMALPNLTLLDKVPDSFEYGDYEGEQPEITDEVGTDTLKWAIEELAEGEKVEFAYQIHGKGEYSPSEAQLAF
;
A
#
# COMPACT_ATOMS: atom_id res chain seq x y z
N MET A 1 -18.01 17.74 19.04
CA MET A 1 -17.31 16.86 18.08
C MET A 1 -18.04 15.54 18.01
N VAL A 2 -18.17 14.97 16.81
CA VAL A 2 -18.72 13.64 16.55
C VAL A 2 -17.70 12.84 15.76
N LYS A 3 -17.28 11.69 16.28
CA LYS A 3 -16.47 10.69 15.56
C LYS A 3 -17.40 9.57 15.12
N ASN A 4 -17.54 9.38 13.81
CA ASN A 4 -18.26 8.24 13.27
C ASN A 4 -17.35 7.00 13.30
N ILE A 5 -17.86 5.90 13.85
CA ILE A 5 -17.15 4.63 13.96
C ILE A 5 -17.76 3.66 12.94
N PRO A 6 -17.00 3.22 11.93
CA PRO A 6 -17.52 2.27 10.94
C PRO A 6 -17.88 0.92 11.57
N ASP A 7 -18.82 0.20 10.94
CA ASP A 7 -19.42 -1.06 11.47
C ASP A 7 -18.41 -2.15 11.84
N GLU A 8 -17.24 -2.15 11.20
CA GLU A 8 -16.17 -3.14 11.42
C GLU A 8 -15.42 -2.93 12.75
N PHE A 9 -15.51 -1.73 13.30
CA PHE A 9 -14.91 -1.38 14.58
C PHE A 9 -15.92 -1.63 15.69
N THR A 10 -15.47 -2.37 16.71
CA THR A 10 -16.29 -2.83 17.82
C THR A 10 -15.77 -2.31 19.14
N ARG A 11 -16.62 -2.37 20.17
CA ARG A 11 -16.31 -1.97 21.56
C ARG A 11 -15.64 -0.58 21.66
N PRO A 12 -16.21 0.46 21.04
CA PRO A 12 -15.71 1.81 21.24
C PRO A 12 -15.75 2.20 22.72
N ALA A 13 -14.65 2.74 23.21
CA ALA A 13 -14.52 3.15 24.60
C ALA A 13 -13.70 4.44 24.71
N VAL A 14 -14.31 5.48 25.29
CA VAL A 14 -13.60 6.70 25.70
C VAL A 14 -12.69 6.37 26.87
N ARG A 15 -11.41 6.74 26.77
CA ARG A 15 -10.38 6.49 27.78
C ARG A 15 -10.10 7.71 28.63
N ASN A 16 -10.02 8.88 28.01
CA ASN A 16 -9.72 10.12 28.71
C ASN A 16 -10.09 11.34 27.87
N THR A 17 -10.50 12.42 28.53
CA THR A 17 -10.65 13.75 27.94
C THR A 17 -9.87 14.77 28.77
N THR A 18 -9.18 15.73 28.13
CA THR A 18 -8.51 16.80 28.86
C THR A 18 -9.52 17.74 29.52
N ILE A 19 -10.59 18.06 28.79
CA ILE A 19 -11.76 18.83 29.25
C ILE A 19 -13.00 18.31 28.54
N GLY A 20 -14.18 18.68 29.04
CA GLY A 20 -15.46 18.25 28.48
C GLY A 20 -15.75 16.77 28.71
N GLU A 21 -16.94 16.37 28.31
CA GLU A 21 -17.45 15.01 28.48
C GLU A 21 -17.57 14.34 27.12
N ALA A 22 -17.03 13.13 27.02
CA ALA A 22 -17.15 12.31 25.82
C ALA A 22 -17.87 11.01 26.15
N GLU A 23 -18.84 10.67 25.32
CA GLU A 23 -19.68 9.49 25.46
C GLU A 23 -19.81 8.74 24.14
N VAL A 24 -20.15 7.46 24.26
CA VAL A 24 -20.39 6.58 23.12
C VAL A 24 -21.90 6.49 22.92
N GLU A 25 -22.40 6.95 21.78
CA GLU A 25 -23.80 6.83 21.38
C GLU A 25 -23.88 5.99 20.11
N GLY A 26 -24.28 4.72 20.25
CA GLY A 26 -24.36 3.80 19.12
C GLY A 26 -22.99 3.57 18.46
N ASP A 27 -22.89 3.96 17.19
CA ASP A 27 -21.72 3.93 16.31
C ASP A 27 -20.95 5.27 16.30
N GLN A 28 -21.20 6.15 17.27
CA GLN A 28 -20.55 7.45 17.35
C GLN A 28 -19.89 7.70 18.72
N ILE A 29 -18.82 8.47 18.71
CA ILE A 29 -18.29 9.12 19.93
C ILE A 29 -18.63 10.60 19.86
N ILE A 30 -19.41 11.07 20.81
CA ILE A 30 -19.78 12.47 20.95
C ILE A 30 -18.93 13.07 22.05
N TRP A 31 -18.16 14.12 21.72
CA TRP A 31 -17.37 14.87 22.68
C TRP A 31 -17.84 16.32 22.72
N THR A 32 -18.36 16.72 23.89
CA THR A 32 -18.94 18.03 24.15
C THR A 32 -18.01 18.83 25.06
N ILE A 33 -17.73 20.07 24.66
CA ILE A 33 -16.90 21.01 25.40
C ILE A 33 -17.69 22.31 25.53
N ASP A 34 -17.98 22.72 26.77
CA ASP A 34 -18.81 23.91 27.02
C ASP A 34 -18.11 25.22 26.63
N SER A 35 -16.80 25.29 26.89
CA SER A 35 -15.98 26.46 26.58
C SER A 35 -14.55 26.03 26.30
N LEU A 36 -13.98 26.58 25.23
CA LEU A 36 -12.60 26.34 24.82
C LEU A 36 -11.93 27.69 24.57
N GLU A 37 -10.90 27.99 25.36
CA GLU A 37 -10.13 29.22 25.19
C GLU A 37 -9.29 29.19 23.91
N PRO A 38 -9.07 30.35 23.26
CA PRO A 38 -8.18 30.46 22.12
C PRO A 38 -6.78 29.90 22.42
N GLU A 39 -6.11 29.40 21.39
CA GLU A 39 -4.73 28.87 21.46
C GLU A 39 -4.55 27.67 22.43
N THR A 40 -5.65 27.02 22.84
CA THR A 40 -5.61 25.86 23.74
C THR A 40 -5.79 24.56 22.98
N THR A 41 -4.88 23.60 23.22
CA THR A 41 -4.99 22.24 22.69
C THR A 41 -5.59 21.30 23.73
N VAL A 42 -6.64 20.60 23.33
CA VAL A 42 -7.36 19.61 24.15
C VAL A 42 -7.37 18.26 23.46
N MET A 43 -7.46 17.18 24.22
CA MET A 43 -7.39 15.83 23.68
C MET A 43 -8.56 14.97 24.17
N CYS A 44 -9.14 14.19 23.27
CA CYS A 44 -10.01 13.07 23.57
C CYS A 44 -9.31 11.79 23.11
N LYS A 45 -9.10 10.85 24.03
CA LYS A 45 -8.50 9.54 23.78
C LYS A 45 -9.60 8.49 23.84
N PHE A 46 -9.72 7.68 22.80
CA PHE A 46 -10.64 6.56 22.74
C PHE A 46 -9.96 5.35 22.09
N THR A 47 -10.58 4.18 22.23
CA THR A 47 -10.13 2.93 21.61
C THR A 47 -11.30 2.21 20.98
N CYS A 48 -11.06 1.54 19.86
CA CYS A 48 -11.96 0.55 19.27
C CYS A 48 -11.16 -0.71 18.96
N ASP A 49 -11.84 -1.83 18.84
CA ASP A 49 -11.25 -3.09 18.40
C ASP A 49 -11.69 -3.42 16.99
N ILE A 50 -10.79 -3.98 16.19
CA ILE A 50 -11.07 -4.42 14.83
C ILE A 50 -10.54 -5.84 14.64
N MET A 51 -11.30 -6.67 13.95
CA MET A 51 -10.86 -8.01 13.53
C MET A 51 -11.12 -8.14 12.05
N VAL A 52 -10.07 -8.30 11.26
CA VAL A 52 -10.11 -8.38 9.81
C VAL A 52 -9.63 -9.77 9.39
N SER A 53 -10.30 -10.37 8.40
CA SER A 53 -9.96 -11.69 7.86
C SER A 53 -9.54 -11.65 6.38
N ASP A 54 -9.52 -10.46 5.80
CA ASP A 54 -9.15 -10.21 4.41
C ASP A 54 -8.02 -9.15 4.35
N ILE A 55 -7.65 -8.76 3.14
CA ILE A 55 -6.50 -7.91 2.82
C ILE A 55 -6.89 -6.46 2.47
N GLU A 56 -8.18 -6.12 2.49
CA GLU A 56 -8.67 -4.80 2.09
C GLU A 56 -8.38 -3.72 3.15
N ALA A 57 -8.11 -2.50 2.71
CA ALA A 57 -7.82 -1.39 3.62
C ALA A 57 -9.10 -0.87 4.30
N ARG A 58 -8.99 -0.43 5.56
CA ARG A 58 -10.14 -0.01 6.37
C ARG A 58 -10.10 1.46 6.74
N LYS A 59 -11.16 2.19 6.42
CA LYS A 59 -11.30 3.60 6.81
C LYS A 59 -11.73 3.69 8.27
N THR A 60 -11.17 4.63 9.01
CA THR A 60 -11.49 4.83 10.43
C THR A 60 -12.73 5.70 10.68
N GLY A 61 -13.38 6.21 9.63
CA GLY A 61 -14.53 7.12 9.70
C GLY A 61 -14.16 8.58 9.95
N PRO A 62 -14.93 9.55 9.45
CA PRO A 62 -14.61 10.97 9.57
C PRO A 62 -14.89 11.50 10.99
N ILE A 63 -14.32 12.67 11.29
CA ILE A 63 -14.63 13.45 12.48
C ILE A 63 -15.29 14.75 12.07
N GLU A 64 -16.42 15.06 12.68
CA GLU A 64 -17.14 16.31 12.50
C GLU A 64 -17.04 17.15 13.77
N VAL A 65 -16.73 18.43 13.62
CA VAL A 65 -16.66 19.38 14.74
C VAL A 65 -17.55 20.56 14.41
N SER A 66 -18.59 20.75 15.21
CA SER A 66 -19.37 21.98 15.25
C SER A 66 -18.96 22.82 16.46
N TYR A 67 -18.93 24.14 16.29
CA TYR A 67 -18.68 25.08 17.39
C TYR A 67 -19.43 26.39 17.19
N GLU A 68 -19.70 27.06 18.30
CA GLU A 68 -20.24 28.42 18.37
C GLU A 68 -19.18 29.34 18.99
N ALA A 69 -18.97 30.53 18.43
CA ALA A 69 -18.02 31.52 18.93
C ALA A 69 -18.63 32.93 18.90
N ALA A 70 -18.26 33.75 19.88
CA ALA A 70 -18.69 35.15 20.00
C ALA A 70 -17.87 36.13 19.14
N SER A 71 -16.75 35.69 18.56
CA SER A 71 -15.86 36.54 17.78
C SER A 71 -15.94 36.20 16.30
N SER A 72 -16.17 37.22 15.46
CA SER A 72 -16.12 37.08 14.02
C SER A 72 -14.68 36.81 13.58
N PHE A 73 -14.42 35.61 13.04
CA PHE A 73 -13.20 35.33 12.25
C PHE A 73 -12.98 36.32 11.10
N ALA A 74 -13.98 37.13 10.78
CA ALA A 74 -13.87 38.26 9.86
C ALA A 74 -13.65 39.56 10.64
N GLU A 75 -12.44 40.12 10.60
CA GLU A 75 -12.17 41.56 10.82
C GLU A 75 -12.88 42.48 9.78
N GLY A 76 -13.96 42.03 9.13
CA GLY A 76 -14.48 42.63 7.90
C GLY A 76 -15.99 42.84 7.83
N LEU A 77 -16.77 42.35 8.80
CA LEU A 77 -18.22 42.58 8.83
C LEU A 77 -18.56 43.62 9.88
N GLY A 78 -18.47 44.88 9.48
CA GLY A 78 -18.99 46.02 10.24
C GLY A 78 -20.40 46.38 9.76
N ILE A 79 -21.21 46.91 10.67
CA ILE A 79 -22.49 47.52 10.29
C ILE A 79 -22.18 48.91 9.74
N ASP A 80 -22.29 49.06 8.43
CA ASP A 80 -22.00 50.32 7.71
C ASP A 80 -23.02 51.41 8.07
N LYS A 81 -24.31 51.05 8.16
CA LYS A 81 -25.37 51.98 8.52
C LYS A 81 -26.51 51.28 9.25
N PHE A 82 -27.03 51.93 10.28
CA PHE A 82 -28.25 51.53 10.98
C PHE A 82 -29.23 52.70 10.99
N ASP A 83 -30.38 52.52 10.32
CA ASP A 83 -31.49 53.47 10.34
C ASP A 83 -32.66 52.83 11.10
N ALA A 84 -33.27 53.58 12.01
CA ALA A 84 -34.44 53.13 12.77
C ALA A 84 -35.56 54.17 12.71
N TYR A 85 -36.79 53.69 12.62
CA TYR A 85 -38.00 54.52 12.71
C TYR A 85 -38.67 54.27 14.05
N THR A 86 -38.94 55.34 14.78
CA THR A 86 -39.60 55.25 16.08
C THR A 86 -40.55 56.42 16.28
N SER A 87 -41.51 56.25 17.19
CA SER A 87 -42.45 57.29 17.57
C SER A 87 -41.95 57.95 18.85
N ASN A 88 -41.86 59.29 18.83
CA ASN A 88 -41.58 60.09 20.01
C ASN A 88 -42.59 61.23 20.10
N ARG A 89 -42.84 61.69 21.32
CA ARG A 89 -43.70 62.85 21.57
C ARG A 89 -42.85 63.95 22.17
N PHE A 90 -42.97 65.16 21.63
CA PHE A 90 -42.34 66.34 22.22
C PHE A 90 -43.30 67.51 22.19
N TYR A 91 -43.25 68.33 23.24
CA TYR A 91 -44.08 69.51 23.41
C TYR A 91 -43.39 70.51 24.33
N ILE A 92 -43.84 71.76 24.31
CA ILE A 92 -43.40 72.76 25.28
C ILE A 92 -44.57 72.99 26.22
N ASP A 93 -44.33 72.80 27.52
CA ASP A 93 -45.25 73.28 28.53
C ASP A 93 -45.08 74.79 28.62
N ILE A 94 -46.14 75.53 28.30
CA ILE A 94 -46.20 77.00 28.30
C ILE A 94 -47.27 77.38 29.32
N ILE A 95 -46.86 77.97 30.44
CA ILE A 95 -47.74 78.30 31.56
C ILE A 95 -47.63 79.80 31.83
N GLU A 96 -48.74 80.53 31.72
CA GLU A 96 -48.80 81.95 32.06
C GLU A 96 -48.71 82.12 33.59
N GLN A 97 -47.98 83.13 34.05
CA GLN A 97 -47.89 83.43 35.48
C GLN A 97 -49.15 84.14 35.98
N ASP A 98 -49.75 83.62 37.05
CA ASP A 98 -50.95 84.19 37.67
C ASP A 98 -50.76 85.65 38.13
N GLU A 99 -49.54 86.00 38.55
CA GLU A 99 -49.21 87.33 39.09
C GLU A 99 -48.65 88.32 38.06
N ALA A 100 -48.32 87.85 36.84
CA ALA A 100 -47.72 88.63 35.77
C ALA A 100 -48.29 88.25 34.39
N PRO A 101 -49.43 88.84 34.00
CA PRO A 101 -50.03 88.58 32.68
C PRO A 101 -49.07 88.92 31.54
N GLY A 102 -48.99 88.04 30.55
CA GLY A 102 -48.04 88.14 29.43
C GLY A 102 -46.63 87.61 29.71
N VAL A 103 -46.36 87.07 30.90
CA VAL A 103 -45.11 86.36 31.22
C VAL A 103 -45.36 84.85 31.26
N TRP A 104 -44.62 84.10 30.45
CA TRP A 104 -44.82 82.67 30.25
C TRP A 104 -43.61 81.85 30.74
N ASP A 105 -43.84 80.93 31.66
CA ASP A 105 -42.85 79.92 32.06
C ASP A 105 -42.90 78.75 31.08
N CYS A 106 -41.79 78.52 30.38
CA CYS A 106 -41.67 77.54 29.32
C CYS A 106 -40.68 76.43 29.69
N LYS A 107 -40.98 75.19 29.30
CA LYS A 107 -40.01 74.07 29.29
C LYS A 107 -40.28 73.10 28.15
N LEU A 108 -39.24 72.56 27.53
CA LEU A 108 -39.34 71.50 26.55
C LEU A 108 -39.46 70.15 27.27
N VAL A 109 -40.41 69.33 26.83
CA VAL A 109 -40.60 67.96 27.28
C VAL A 109 -40.43 67.03 26.09
N PHE A 110 -39.49 66.09 26.20
CA PHE A 110 -39.33 64.98 25.26
C PHE A 110 -39.73 63.68 25.95
N GLU A 111 -40.65 62.93 25.35
CA GLU A 111 -41.20 61.68 25.86
C GLU A 111 -40.90 60.55 24.88
N ASN A 112 -40.18 59.54 25.35
CA ASN A 112 -39.95 58.31 24.61
C ASN A 112 -41.18 57.41 24.72
N ILE A 113 -42.10 57.50 23.76
CA ILE A 113 -43.28 56.63 23.69
C ILE A 113 -43.01 55.30 22.97
N SER A 114 -41.76 55.04 22.60
CA SER A 114 -41.37 53.81 21.92
C SER A 114 -40.97 52.71 22.90
N GLU A 115 -40.89 51.48 22.41
CA GLU A 115 -40.41 50.33 23.18
C GLU A 115 -38.87 50.24 23.25
N PHE A 116 -38.17 51.08 22.48
CA PHE A 116 -36.71 51.06 22.39
C PHE A 116 -36.08 52.14 23.27
N MET A 117 -34.82 51.93 23.64
CA MET A 117 -34.03 52.99 24.26
C MET A 117 -33.67 54.07 23.23
N VAL A 118 -33.89 55.34 23.60
CA VAL A 118 -33.65 56.49 22.72
C VAL A 118 -32.63 57.41 23.35
N GLN A 119 -31.65 57.87 22.56
CA GLN A 119 -30.76 58.96 22.95
C GLN A 119 -31.18 60.23 22.24
N LEU A 120 -31.51 61.27 23.02
CA LEU A 120 -31.74 62.62 22.53
C LEU A 120 -30.38 63.33 22.46
N PHE A 121 -29.93 63.70 21.26
CA PHE A 121 -28.62 64.33 21.07
C PHE A 121 -28.71 65.77 20.58
N ASN A 122 -29.89 66.22 20.13
CA ASN A 122 -30.14 67.63 19.86
C ASN A 122 -31.57 67.99 20.30
N ALA A 123 -31.71 69.13 20.95
CA ALA A 123 -32.98 69.66 21.42
C ALA A 123 -32.93 71.20 21.43
N ASP A 124 -33.08 71.77 20.24
CA ASP A 124 -33.08 73.21 20.06
C ASP A 124 -34.49 73.80 20.16
N VAL A 125 -34.64 74.84 20.98
CA VAL A 125 -35.82 75.71 20.99
C VAL A 125 -35.38 77.12 20.64
N PHE A 126 -35.87 77.64 19.52
CA PHE A 126 -35.45 78.93 18.99
C PHE A 126 -36.33 80.07 19.50
N ASP A 127 -35.72 81.24 19.67
CA ASP A 127 -36.44 82.48 19.94
C ASP A 127 -37.38 82.83 18.77
N PRO A 128 -38.67 83.12 19.00
CA PRO A 128 -39.60 83.54 17.95
C PRO A 128 -39.18 84.82 17.22
N GLU A 129 -38.42 85.71 17.85
CA GLU A 129 -38.01 87.01 17.29
C GLU A 129 -36.59 87.01 16.72
N ASP A 130 -35.71 86.10 17.17
CA ASP A 130 -34.33 85.96 16.71
C ASP A 130 -33.93 84.50 16.46
N GLU A 131 -33.81 84.13 15.19
CA GLU A 131 -33.44 82.76 14.81
C GLU A 131 -32.03 82.32 15.26
N ASN A 132 -31.15 83.27 15.66
CA ASN A 132 -29.82 82.95 16.17
C ASN A 132 -29.77 82.70 17.68
N THR A 133 -30.86 83.01 18.40
CA THR A 133 -30.95 82.83 19.85
C THR A 133 -31.72 81.55 20.16
N LYS A 134 -31.15 80.71 21.04
CA LYS A 134 -31.75 79.46 21.50
C LYS A 134 -32.05 79.52 23.00
N PHE A 135 -33.26 79.12 23.38
CA PHE A 135 -33.66 78.96 24.79
C PHE A 135 -33.27 77.61 25.37
N VAL A 136 -33.23 76.58 24.52
CA VAL A 136 -32.75 75.24 24.87
C VAL A 136 -31.70 74.87 23.84
N ASP A 137 -30.56 74.42 24.34
CA ASP A 137 -29.47 73.81 23.61
C ASP A 137 -28.89 72.76 24.57
N ILE A 138 -28.70 71.52 24.11
CA ILE A 138 -28.26 70.41 24.96
C ILE A 138 -26.93 69.86 24.47
N ASP A 139 -26.09 69.48 25.43
CA ASP A 139 -25.00 68.56 25.14
C ASP A 139 -25.56 67.12 25.16
N PRO A 140 -25.36 66.31 24.10
CA PRO A 140 -25.73 64.90 24.11
C PRO A 140 -25.19 64.10 25.31
N GLU A 141 -24.05 64.51 25.89
CA GLU A 141 -23.45 63.84 27.06
C GLU A 141 -24.20 64.16 28.36
N ASP A 142 -24.91 65.29 28.43
CA ASP A 142 -25.68 65.73 29.60
C ASP A 142 -27.08 65.09 29.66
N VAL A 143 -27.52 64.44 28.58
CA VAL A 143 -28.84 63.79 28.51
C VAL A 143 -28.70 62.27 28.64
N PRO A 144 -29.27 61.64 29.70
CA PRO A 144 -29.22 60.20 29.82
C PRO A 144 -30.04 59.53 28.71
N VAL A 145 -29.64 58.30 28.34
CA VAL A 145 -30.44 57.45 27.45
C VAL A 145 -31.81 57.22 28.08
N LEU A 146 -32.87 57.37 27.29
CA LEU A 146 -34.25 57.32 27.73
C LEU A 146 -34.84 55.93 27.43
N PRO A 147 -35.15 55.12 28.47
CA PRO A 147 -35.93 53.89 28.29
C PRO A 147 -37.35 54.15 27.79
N ALA A 148 -38.06 53.09 27.42
CA ALA A 148 -39.46 53.15 27.06
C ALA A 148 -40.31 53.84 28.16
N GLY A 149 -41.08 54.85 27.78
CA GLY A 149 -41.94 55.64 28.66
C GLY A 149 -41.23 56.74 29.46
N ALA A 150 -39.91 56.91 29.33
CA ALA A 150 -39.18 57.95 30.05
C ALA A 150 -39.38 59.35 29.43
N GLN A 151 -39.27 60.37 30.27
CA GLN A 151 -39.38 61.78 29.88
C GLN A 151 -38.11 62.55 30.25
N TRP A 152 -37.65 63.39 29.33
CA TRP A 152 -36.57 64.35 29.56
C TRP A 152 -37.13 65.77 29.48
N HIS A 153 -36.73 66.61 30.43
CA HIS A 153 -37.20 67.99 30.54
C HIS A 153 -36.01 68.95 30.42
N SER A 154 -36.16 70.02 29.64
CA SER A 154 -35.16 71.09 29.60
C SER A 154 -35.15 71.92 30.89
N SER A 155 -34.09 72.71 31.05
CA SER A 155 -34.13 73.90 31.90
C SER A 155 -35.33 74.77 31.53
N LYS A 156 -35.98 75.35 32.55
CA LYS A 156 -37.10 76.28 32.34
C LYS A 156 -36.56 77.63 31.89
N TRP A 157 -37.29 78.32 31.01
CA TRP A 157 -37.02 79.70 30.63
C TRP A 157 -38.30 80.54 30.70
N GLN A 158 -38.14 81.85 30.74
CA GLN A 158 -39.24 82.81 30.72
C GLN A 158 -39.29 83.53 29.38
N TYR A 159 -40.50 83.80 28.90
CA TYR A 159 -40.73 84.55 27.67
C TYR A 159 -41.86 85.55 27.88
N GLU A 160 -41.67 86.79 27.44
CA GLU A 160 -42.67 87.86 27.55
C GLU A 160 -43.39 88.06 26.22
N SER A 161 -44.71 87.94 26.20
CA SER A 161 -45.55 88.18 25.02
C SER A 161 -47.00 88.43 25.40
N GLU A 162 -47.65 89.39 24.75
CA GLU A 162 -49.10 89.63 24.89
C GLU A 162 -49.95 88.52 24.27
N GLU A 163 -49.37 87.73 23.35
CA GLU A 163 -50.03 86.60 22.69
C GLU A 163 -49.44 85.26 23.17
N TYR A 164 -50.15 84.16 22.90
CA TYR A 164 -49.67 82.83 23.23
C TYR A 164 -48.40 82.51 22.42
N PRO A 165 -47.24 82.27 23.07
CA PRO A 165 -45.98 82.13 22.35
C PRO A 165 -45.90 80.83 21.56
N SER A 166 -45.29 80.88 20.39
CA SER A 166 -45.07 79.72 19.53
C SER A 166 -43.59 79.58 19.18
N PHE A 167 -42.96 78.54 19.69
CA PHE A 167 -41.54 78.28 19.45
C PHE A 167 -41.33 77.26 18.32
N ARG A 168 -40.33 77.53 17.48
CA ARG A 168 -39.78 76.54 16.55
C ARG A 168 -38.88 75.59 17.32
N LYS A 169 -39.02 74.28 17.08
CA LYS A 169 -38.19 73.24 17.70
C LYS A 169 -37.45 72.42 16.65
N LEU A 170 -36.22 72.06 16.94
CA LEU A 170 -35.47 71.05 16.20
C LEU A 170 -34.98 70.02 17.20
N LEU A 171 -35.51 68.81 17.12
CA LEU A 171 -35.09 67.70 17.97
C LEU A 171 -34.50 66.60 17.10
N GLU A 172 -33.35 66.09 17.50
CA GLU A 172 -32.72 64.96 16.85
C GLU A 172 -32.42 63.90 17.90
N PHE A 173 -32.88 62.69 17.61
CA PHE A 173 -32.76 61.54 18.49
C PHE A 173 -32.42 60.30 17.68
N ARG A 174 -31.86 59.29 18.33
CA ARG A 174 -31.57 58.00 17.73
C ARG A 174 -32.02 56.85 18.62
N VAL A 175 -32.43 55.75 18.00
CA VAL A 175 -32.64 54.49 18.70
C VAL A 175 -31.27 53.87 18.99
N MET A 176 -31.08 53.40 20.22
CA MET A 176 -29.88 52.67 20.61
C MET A 176 -29.96 51.22 20.10
N PRO A 177 -29.09 50.80 19.16
CA PRO A 177 -29.07 49.42 18.71
C PRO A 177 -28.40 48.51 19.76
N ASP A 178 -28.81 47.25 19.77
CA ASP A 178 -28.10 46.17 20.45
C ASP A 178 -27.69 45.13 19.40
N PHE A 179 -26.41 44.76 19.38
CA PHE A 179 -25.84 43.88 18.36
C PHE A 179 -25.31 42.60 19.01
N VAL A 180 -25.90 41.47 18.65
CA VAL A 180 -25.41 40.14 19.04
C VAL A 180 -24.76 39.51 17.81
N THR A 181 -23.49 39.13 17.94
CA THR A 181 -22.74 38.43 16.90
C THR A 181 -22.49 37.00 17.34
N THR A 182 -22.93 36.04 16.53
CA THR A 182 -22.70 34.61 16.74
C THR A 182 -22.08 34.03 15.48
N VAL A 183 -20.98 33.30 15.64
CA VAL A 183 -20.35 32.53 14.55
C VAL A 183 -20.56 31.05 14.80
N ASN A 184 -21.14 30.37 13.82
CA ASN A 184 -21.23 28.91 13.81
C ASN A 184 -20.23 28.36 12.80
N GLY A 185 -19.32 27.50 13.28
CA GLY A 185 -18.34 26.82 12.45
C GLY A 185 -18.60 25.33 12.36
N MET A 186 -18.28 24.75 11.21
CA MET A 186 -18.24 23.31 11.00
C MET A 186 -16.91 22.93 10.36
N ILE A 187 -16.24 21.94 10.94
CA ILE A 187 -14.99 21.38 10.46
C ILE A 187 -15.21 19.89 10.23
N SER A 188 -14.81 19.38 9.06
CA SER A 188 -14.77 17.96 8.77
C SER A 188 -13.31 17.53 8.62
N ILE A 189 -12.89 16.56 9.42
CA ILE A 189 -11.56 15.96 9.37
C ILE A 189 -11.75 14.59 8.70
N GLY A 190 -10.99 14.35 7.63
CA GLY A 190 -11.03 13.11 6.86
C GLY A 190 -10.70 11.88 7.71
N ASP A 191 -11.15 10.72 7.24
CA ASP A 191 -10.75 9.46 7.83
C ASP A 191 -9.28 9.13 7.53
N VAL A 192 -8.71 8.31 8.41
CA VAL A 192 -7.44 7.64 8.16
C VAL A 192 -7.73 6.25 7.64
N GLU A 193 -6.97 5.82 6.63
CA GLU A 193 -7.00 4.46 6.08
C GLU A 193 -5.99 3.58 6.82
N LEU A 194 -6.47 2.44 7.33
CA LEU A 194 -5.67 1.39 7.94
C LEU A 194 -5.43 0.32 6.89
N ALA A 195 -4.24 0.35 6.31
CA ALA A 195 -3.79 -0.66 5.37
C ALA A 195 -3.45 -1.98 6.09
N ILE A 196 -3.71 -3.10 5.42
CA ILE A 196 -3.44 -4.45 5.93
C ILE A 196 -2.17 -4.99 5.27
N ALA A 197 -1.20 -5.35 6.09
CA ALA A 197 0.04 -5.96 5.63
C ALA A 197 -0.18 -7.46 5.43
N SER A 198 0.07 -7.94 4.20
CA SER A 198 0.02 -9.35 3.84
C SER A 198 1.00 -9.59 2.70
N MET A 199 1.64 -10.75 2.69
CA MET A 199 2.53 -11.18 1.62
C MET A 199 2.28 -12.66 1.39
N ILE A 200 2.53 -13.13 0.17
CA ILE A 200 2.63 -14.54 -0.16
C ILE A 200 3.97 -14.80 -0.82
N GLY A 201 4.45 -16.03 -0.72
CA GLY A 201 5.65 -16.42 -1.41
C GLY A 201 5.76 -17.91 -1.61
N GLU A 202 6.44 -18.27 -2.69
CA GLU A 202 6.76 -19.64 -3.07
C GLU A 202 8.23 -19.76 -3.43
N VAL A 203 8.78 -20.98 -3.34
CA VAL A 203 10.14 -21.29 -3.77
C VAL A 203 10.14 -22.59 -4.58
N ASN A 204 10.83 -22.54 -5.72
CA ASN A 204 10.99 -23.66 -6.63
C ASN A 204 12.46 -23.88 -6.98
N TYR A 205 12.84 -25.14 -7.18
CA TYR A 205 14.17 -25.55 -7.62
C TYR A 205 14.08 -26.15 -9.02
N THR A 206 15.01 -25.81 -9.91
CA THR A 206 15.06 -26.32 -11.28
C THR A 206 16.50 -26.52 -11.77
N LEU A 207 16.69 -27.47 -12.70
CA LEU A 207 17.96 -27.65 -13.42
C LEU A 207 18.03 -26.84 -14.72
N GLY A 208 16.91 -26.25 -15.14
CA GLY A 208 16.77 -25.41 -16.32
C GLY A 208 16.64 -23.92 -15.97
N GLU A 209 16.14 -23.12 -16.92
CA GLU A 209 15.86 -21.69 -16.69
C GLU A 209 14.55 -21.47 -15.92
N GLU A 210 13.60 -22.39 -16.08
CA GLU A 210 12.27 -22.36 -15.46
C GLU A 210 11.91 -23.76 -14.92
N PRO A 211 11.06 -23.84 -13.88
CA PRO A 211 10.66 -25.12 -13.31
C PRO A 211 9.64 -25.81 -14.22
N THR A 212 9.84 -27.11 -14.41
CA THR A 212 8.90 -27.98 -15.12
C THR A 212 7.70 -28.34 -14.23
N GLU A 213 6.56 -28.68 -14.82
CA GLU A 213 5.36 -29.09 -14.08
C GLU A 213 5.65 -30.24 -13.09
N LYS A 214 6.51 -31.18 -13.50
CA LYS A 214 6.92 -32.30 -12.67
C LYS A 214 7.77 -31.88 -11.46
N GLU A 215 8.69 -30.93 -11.64
CA GLU A 215 9.52 -30.43 -10.52
C GLU A 215 8.66 -29.67 -9.49
N ILE A 216 7.64 -28.95 -9.95
CA ILE A 216 6.68 -28.25 -9.08
C ILE A 216 5.81 -29.25 -8.31
N GLU A 217 5.32 -30.32 -8.97
CA GLU A 217 4.44 -31.32 -8.35
C GLU A 217 5.20 -32.27 -7.40
N ASP A 218 6.33 -32.83 -7.85
CA ASP A 218 7.08 -33.83 -7.09
C ASP A 218 7.84 -33.22 -5.91
N ARG A 219 8.21 -31.93 -6.00
CA ARG A 219 8.97 -31.19 -4.97
C ARG A 219 10.32 -31.85 -4.63
N ILE A 220 10.83 -32.69 -5.54
CA ILE A 220 12.11 -33.40 -5.42
C ILE A 220 12.91 -33.20 -6.70
N LEU A 221 14.15 -32.75 -6.57
CA LEU A 221 15.08 -32.53 -7.67
C LEU A 221 16.26 -33.48 -7.58
N TRP A 222 16.61 -34.12 -8.69
CA TRP A 222 17.68 -35.11 -8.72
C TRP A 222 18.98 -34.53 -9.31
N VAL A 223 20.07 -34.58 -8.56
CA VAL A 223 21.39 -34.13 -9.01
C VAL A 223 22.37 -35.31 -9.13
N PRO A 224 23.29 -35.31 -10.11
CA PRO A 224 24.22 -36.40 -10.27
C PRO A 224 25.25 -36.44 -9.13
N THR A 225 25.48 -37.63 -8.56
CA THR A 225 26.55 -37.82 -7.57
C THR A 225 27.94 -37.62 -8.16
N PHE A 226 28.90 -37.16 -7.34
CA PHE A 226 30.31 -36.99 -7.71
C PHE A 226 30.54 -36.10 -8.94
N LYS A 227 29.61 -35.17 -9.19
CA LYS A 227 29.73 -34.14 -10.21
C LYS A 227 29.30 -32.81 -9.63
N GLU A 228 29.84 -31.74 -10.21
CA GLU A 228 29.37 -30.40 -9.96
C GLU A 228 28.15 -30.12 -10.84
N LYS A 229 27.09 -29.58 -10.23
CA LYS A 229 25.88 -29.18 -10.93
C LYS A 229 25.16 -28.10 -10.13
N ASP A 230 24.80 -27.00 -10.78
CA ASP A 230 23.99 -25.97 -10.14
C ASP A 230 22.50 -26.32 -10.23
N VAL A 231 21.80 -25.99 -9.16
CA VAL A 231 20.34 -26.01 -9.06
C VAL A 231 19.88 -24.56 -8.91
N LEU A 232 19.05 -24.08 -9.83
CA LEU A 232 18.52 -22.73 -9.77
C LEU A 232 17.38 -22.67 -8.75
N VAL A 233 17.51 -21.77 -7.78
CA VAL A 233 16.47 -21.39 -6.84
C VAL A 233 15.70 -20.21 -7.41
N ILE A 234 14.38 -20.28 -7.37
CA ILE A 234 13.49 -19.22 -7.80
C ILE A 234 12.51 -18.93 -6.67
N HIS A 235 12.69 -17.80 -5.99
CA HIS A 235 11.70 -17.26 -5.08
C HIS A 235 10.76 -16.34 -5.85
N LYS A 236 9.45 -16.49 -5.62
CA LYS A 236 8.43 -15.54 -6.09
C LYS A 236 7.68 -15.03 -4.88
N LEU A 237 7.75 -13.74 -4.64
CA LEU A 237 7.06 -13.03 -3.57
C LEU A 237 6.05 -12.08 -4.18
N GLU A 238 4.89 -11.94 -3.56
CA GLU A 238 3.85 -11.00 -3.96
C GLU A 238 3.31 -10.28 -2.73
N ASN A 239 3.24 -8.95 -2.80
CA ASN A 239 2.50 -8.17 -1.82
C ASN A 239 1.01 -8.25 -2.17
N ASN A 240 0.33 -9.24 -1.61
CA ASN A 240 -1.12 -9.35 -1.72
C ASN A 240 -1.87 -8.53 -0.66
N GLY A 241 -1.19 -7.72 0.15
CA GLY A 241 -1.79 -6.83 1.12
C GLY A 241 -2.16 -5.48 0.52
N SER A 242 -2.81 -4.64 1.32
CA SER A 242 -3.04 -3.23 1.00
C SER A 242 -1.98 -2.30 1.58
N ALA A 243 -1.09 -2.80 2.44
CA ALA A 243 0.02 -2.02 3.01
C ALA A 243 1.32 -2.23 2.22
N PRO A 244 2.05 -1.17 1.90
CA PRO A 244 3.36 -1.30 1.27
C PRO A 244 4.42 -1.73 2.29
N PHE A 245 5.36 -2.59 1.89
CA PHE A 245 6.47 -3.00 2.75
C PHE A 245 7.70 -2.12 2.54
N ASN A 246 8.28 -1.67 3.66
CA ASN A 246 9.54 -0.96 3.68
C ASN A 246 10.74 -1.90 3.81
N GLU A 247 10.49 -3.11 4.31
CA GLU A 247 11.50 -4.12 4.57
C GLU A 247 11.00 -5.48 4.07
N VAL A 248 11.84 -6.17 3.31
CA VAL A 248 11.60 -7.55 2.84
C VAL A 248 12.91 -8.32 2.98
N THR A 249 12.89 -9.47 3.63
CA THR A 249 14.05 -10.33 3.81
C THR A 249 13.72 -11.77 3.43
N VAL A 250 14.58 -12.37 2.61
CA VAL A 250 14.57 -13.81 2.32
C VAL A 250 15.71 -14.46 3.08
N LYS A 251 15.38 -15.43 3.94
CA LYS A 251 16.36 -16.29 4.62
C LYS A 251 16.26 -17.70 4.08
N HIS A 252 17.38 -18.27 3.67
CA HIS A 252 17.49 -19.64 3.21
C HIS A 252 18.59 -20.34 4.03
N GLN A 253 18.23 -21.43 4.69
CA GLN A 253 19.03 -22.09 5.71
C GLN A 253 19.38 -23.53 5.35
N TYR A 254 20.36 -24.05 6.10
CA TYR A 254 20.86 -25.43 6.05
C TYR A 254 21.75 -25.78 4.86
N PHE A 255 22.41 -24.79 4.25
CA PHE A 255 23.52 -25.03 3.33
C PHE A 255 24.60 -25.94 3.96
N THR A 256 25.28 -26.72 3.12
CA THR A 256 26.27 -27.72 3.54
C THR A 256 27.52 -27.62 2.66
N ASP A 257 28.56 -28.39 2.98
CA ASP A 257 29.76 -28.43 2.16
C ASP A 257 29.47 -28.96 0.74
N GLU A 258 28.53 -29.90 0.59
CA GLU A 258 28.08 -30.43 -0.70
C GLU A 258 27.04 -29.57 -1.41
N PHE A 259 26.30 -28.72 -0.69
CA PHE A 259 25.26 -27.83 -1.22
C PHE A 259 25.53 -26.41 -0.74
N GLN A 260 26.33 -25.68 -1.50
CA GLN A 260 26.89 -24.39 -1.09
C GLN A 260 26.00 -23.22 -1.52
N THR A 261 26.13 -22.12 -0.78
CA THR A 261 25.47 -20.84 -1.08
C THR A 261 25.96 -20.25 -2.40
N PRO A 262 25.14 -19.44 -3.10
CA PRO A 262 25.60 -18.66 -4.24
C PRO A 262 26.67 -17.65 -3.83
N ASN A 263 27.45 -17.18 -4.81
CA ASN A 263 28.20 -15.95 -4.66
C ASN A 263 27.26 -14.74 -4.77
N PRO A 264 27.55 -13.61 -4.09
CA PRO A 264 26.67 -12.43 -4.12
C PRO A 264 26.39 -11.87 -5.52
N ASP A 265 27.29 -12.07 -6.49
CA ASP A 265 27.16 -11.64 -7.89
C ASP A 265 26.33 -12.59 -8.77
N GLU A 266 25.97 -13.77 -8.26
CA GLU A 266 25.12 -14.75 -8.96
C GLU A 266 23.64 -14.60 -8.59
N ILE A 267 23.32 -13.72 -7.64
CA ILE A 267 21.96 -13.43 -7.22
C ILE A 267 21.38 -12.36 -8.12
N THR A 268 20.23 -12.65 -8.73
CA THR A 268 19.48 -11.70 -9.54
C THR A 268 18.12 -11.41 -8.93
N LEU A 269 17.65 -10.19 -9.16
CA LEU A 269 16.38 -9.69 -8.67
C LEU A 269 15.61 -9.10 -9.85
N THR A 270 14.38 -9.58 -10.03
CA THR A 270 13.40 -8.96 -10.91
C THR A 270 12.27 -8.41 -10.04
N TRP A 271 11.99 -7.13 -10.19
CA TRP A 271 10.93 -6.42 -9.47
C TRP A 271 9.93 -5.88 -10.49
N ASP A 272 8.67 -6.31 -10.39
CA ASP A 272 7.60 -5.94 -11.32
C ASP A 272 7.99 -6.10 -12.81
N GLY A 273 8.68 -7.21 -13.10
CA GLY A 273 9.14 -7.58 -14.45
C GLY A 273 10.38 -6.82 -14.94
N SER A 274 10.96 -5.94 -14.12
CA SER A 274 12.20 -5.22 -14.43
C SER A 274 13.36 -5.74 -13.60
N GLU A 275 14.52 -5.96 -14.22
CA GLU A 275 15.73 -6.36 -13.51
C GLU A 275 16.26 -5.19 -12.66
N VAL A 276 16.56 -5.47 -11.39
CA VAL A 276 17.03 -4.49 -10.41
C VAL A 276 18.36 -4.97 -9.83
N GLU A 277 19.36 -4.09 -9.79
CA GLU A 277 20.65 -4.41 -9.18
C GLU A 277 20.51 -4.59 -7.66
N ILE A 278 21.02 -5.70 -7.15
CA ILE A 278 21.09 -5.95 -5.71
C ILE A 278 22.33 -5.27 -5.15
N SER A 279 22.15 -4.48 -4.09
CA SER A 279 23.30 -3.94 -3.34
C SER A 279 24.09 -5.09 -2.71
N PRO A 280 25.44 -5.10 -2.79
CA PRO A 280 26.24 -6.13 -2.10
C PRO A 280 26.05 -6.16 -0.58
N LYS A 281 25.47 -5.11 0.01
CA LYS A 281 25.13 -5.05 1.44
C LYS A 281 23.81 -5.73 1.79
N ALA A 282 22.95 -5.97 0.80
CA ALA A 282 21.68 -6.66 0.98
C ALA A 282 21.89 -8.16 1.15
N VAL A 283 22.99 -8.71 0.63
CA VAL A 283 23.34 -10.11 0.71
C VAL A 283 24.27 -10.34 1.89
N ASP A 284 23.85 -11.21 2.79
CA ASP A 284 24.64 -11.65 3.93
C ASP A 284 24.68 -13.18 3.97
N ILE A 285 25.88 -13.73 4.11
CA ILE A 285 26.11 -15.18 4.15
C ILE A 285 26.89 -15.48 5.42
N GLU A 286 26.18 -16.02 6.41
CA GLU A 286 26.75 -16.39 7.71
C GLU A 286 26.64 -17.91 7.91
N GLY A 287 27.78 -18.60 7.79
CA GLY A 287 27.84 -20.05 7.97
C GLY A 287 27.03 -20.79 6.90
N ASN A 288 25.90 -21.39 7.30
CA ASN A 288 25.00 -22.15 6.45
C ASN A 288 23.67 -21.42 6.15
N VAL A 289 23.66 -20.09 6.28
CA VAL A 289 22.49 -19.26 6.08
C VAL A 289 22.79 -18.16 5.07
N LEU A 290 21.96 -18.07 4.03
CA LEU A 290 21.89 -16.96 3.09
C LEU A 290 20.74 -16.04 3.51
N SER A 291 21.02 -14.76 3.69
CA SER A 291 20.02 -13.72 3.94
C SER A 291 20.10 -12.64 2.86
N ILE A 292 18.97 -12.34 2.21
CA ILE A 292 18.85 -11.28 1.23
C ILE A 292 17.84 -10.27 1.79
N SER A 293 18.32 -9.12 2.24
CA SER A 293 17.55 -8.12 2.99
C SER A 293 17.46 -6.81 2.23
N PHE A 294 16.24 -6.39 1.91
CA PHE A 294 15.93 -5.09 1.37
C PHE A 294 15.35 -4.23 2.48
N THR A 295 16.06 -3.18 2.89
CA THR A 295 15.65 -2.29 3.99
C THR A 295 15.58 -0.85 3.51
N ASP A 296 14.84 0.00 4.25
CA ASP A 296 14.65 1.41 3.92
C ASP A 296 14.14 1.65 2.49
N LEU A 297 13.27 0.75 2.00
CA LEU A 297 12.78 0.77 0.62
C LEU A 297 12.08 2.08 0.25
N LYS A 298 11.45 2.77 1.21
CA LYS A 298 10.82 4.09 0.98
C LYS A 298 11.80 5.14 0.43
N ASP A 299 13.08 5.03 0.81
CA ASP A 299 14.14 5.97 0.43
C ASP A 299 15.00 5.39 -0.72
N SER A 300 14.68 4.19 -1.18
CA SER A 300 15.35 3.52 -2.29
C SER A 300 14.89 4.07 -3.65
N SER A 301 15.69 3.85 -4.70
CA SER A 301 15.33 4.22 -6.07
C SER A 301 14.17 3.40 -6.65
N THR A 302 13.95 2.20 -6.11
CA THR A 302 12.90 1.27 -6.57
C THR A 302 11.56 1.54 -5.87
N GLY A 303 11.59 2.21 -4.71
CA GLY A 303 10.41 2.46 -3.89
C GLY A 303 10.09 1.30 -2.95
N MET A 304 8.98 1.43 -2.22
CA MET A 304 8.47 0.38 -1.33
C MET A 304 7.97 -0.81 -2.15
N PHE A 305 7.85 -1.97 -1.51
CA PHE A 305 7.16 -3.11 -2.10
C PHE A 305 5.65 -2.87 -1.98
N GLU A 306 5.12 -2.18 -2.98
CA GLU A 306 3.73 -1.70 -3.06
C GLU A 306 2.72 -2.85 -3.15
N PRO A 307 1.43 -2.62 -2.83
CA PRO A 307 0.36 -3.57 -3.12
C PRO A 307 0.39 -4.05 -4.56
N GLU A 308 0.16 -5.34 -4.77
CA GLU A 308 0.20 -6.03 -6.07
C GLU A 308 1.59 -6.14 -6.72
N SER A 309 2.64 -5.55 -6.13
CA SER A 309 4.00 -5.75 -6.62
C SER A 309 4.48 -7.18 -6.43
N THR A 310 5.33 -7.62 -7.34
CA THR A 310 5.94 -8.95 -7.39
C THR A 310 7.46 -8.85 -7.39
N MET A 311 8.10 -9.75 -6.64
CA MET A 311 9.55 -9.86 -6.53
C MET A 311 9.98 -11.28 -6.86
N GLU A 312 10.85 -11.43 -7.85
CA GLU A 312 11.46 -12.70 -8.21
C GLU A 312 12.95 -12.64 -7.92
N ILE A 313 13.42 -13.54 -7.06
CA ILE A 313 14.83 -13.64 -6.68
C ILE A 313 15.35 -14.99 -7.16
N LYS A 314 16.42 -14.96 -7.97
CA LYS A 314 17.01 -16.14 -8.59
C LYS A 314 18.48 -16.27 -8.21
N TYR A 315 18.92 -17.47 -7.85
CA TYR A 315 20.33 -17.76 -7.56
C TYR A 315 20.61 -19.27 -7.60
N PRO A 316 21.86 -19.69 -7.87
CA PRO A 316 22.23 -21.10 -7.83
C PRO A 316 22.47 -21.61 -6.40
N ILE A 317 22.11 -22.87 -6.15
CA ILE A 317 22.74 -23.72 -5.14
C ILE A 317 23.84 -24.50 -5.86
N HIS A 318 25.08 -24.36 -5.43
CA HIS A 318 26.19 -25.11 -6.01
C HIS A 318 26.26 -26.50 -5.39
N CYS A 319 25.88 -27.53 -6.15
CA CYS A 319 26.03 -28.91 -5.70
C CYS A 319 27.45 -29.38 -6.02
N ILE A 320 28.30 -29.52 -5.00
CA ILE A 320 29.72 -29.86 -5.13
C ILE A 320 29.94 -31.32 -4.78
N ASN A 321 30.02 -32.16 -5.82
CA ASN A 321 30.35 -33.58 -5.71
C ASN A 321 29.53 -34.34 -4.65
N PRO A 322 28.18 -34.25 -4.67
CA PRO A 322 27.35 -34.88 -3.66
C PRO A 322 27.56 -36.40 -3.64
N VAL A 323 27.61 -36.97 -2.43
CA VAL A 323 27.73 -38.42 -2.21
C VAL A 323 26.41 -39.13 -2.52
N LYS A 324 26.43 -40.47 -2.60
CA LYS A 324 25.26 -41.28 -3.05
C LYS A 324 23.98 -41.12 -2.23
N GLU A 325 24.10 -40.73 -0.98
CA GLU A 325 22.98 -40.54 -0.05
C GLU A 325 22.82 -39.07 0.34
N ALA A 326 23.51 -38.16 -0.37
CA ALA A 326 23.40 -36.74 -0.10
C ALA A 326 21.99 -36.25 -0.42
N ARG A 327 21.40 -35.56 0.54
CA ARG A 327 20.05 -35.02 0.49
C ARG A 327 20.08 -33.63 1.12
N PHE A 328 19.53 -32.67 0.41
CA PHE A 328 19.44 -31.29 0.84
C PHE A 328 18.00 -30.97 1.20
N GLU A 329 17.72 -30.94 2.50
CA GLU A 329 16.49 -30.38 3.05
C GLU A 329 16.82 -29.00 3.60
N SER A 330 16.21 -27.97 3.01
CA SER A 330 16.43 -26.57 3.36
C SER A 330 15.17 -25.96 3.96
N GLU A 331 15.35 -24.87 4.69
CA GLU A 331 14.25 -24.04 5.18
C GLU A 331 14.38 -22.64 4.60
N VAL A 332 13.25 -22.10 4.16
CA VAL A 332 13.12 -20.73 3.66
C VAL A 332 12.16 -19.97 4.55
N THR A 333 12.50 -18.73 4.87
CA THR A 333 11.64 -17.82 5.63
C THR A 333 11.64 -16.46 4.97
N TYR A 334 10.45 -15.94 4.72
CA TYR A 334 10.25 -14.58 4.24
C TYR A 334 9.79 -13.71 5.40
N LEU A 335 10.47 -12.59 5.59
CA LEU A 335 10.16 -11.59 6.60
C LEU A 335 9.80 -10.28 5.91
N ALA A 336 8.75 -9.60 6.35
CA ALA A 336 8.40 -8.29 5.80
C ALA A 336 7.79 -7.34 6.84
N ASN A 337 8.06 -6.04 6.70
CA ASN A 337 7.50 -5.02 7.60
C ASN A 337 7.18 -3.70 6.88
N THR A 338 6.21 -2.97 7.41
CA THR A 338 5.71 -1.69 6.88
C THR A 338 6.46 -0.49 7.44
N PHE A 339 6.20 0.71 6.91
CA PHE A 339 6.60 1.97 7.54
C PHE A 339 5.37 2.87 7.78
N PRO A 340 5.06 3.26 9.04
CA PRO A 340 5.76 2.93 10.28
C PRO A 340 5.73 1.42 10.59
N LEU A 341 6.66 0.98 11.44
CA LEU A 341 6.82 -0.43 11.79
C LEU A 341 5.54 -0.98 12.41
N SER A 342 5.11 -2.13 11.88
CA SER A 342 4.02 -2.94 12.41
C SER A 342 4.59 -4.24 12.99
N GLN A 343 3.71 -5.18 13.32
CA GLN A 343 4.10 -6.56 13.56
C GLN A 343 4.73 -7.12 12.27
N GLU A 344 5.96 -7.64 12.39
CA GLU A 344 6.66 -8.28 11.29
C GLU A 344 5.88 -9.51 10.81
N ILE A 345 5.76 -9.63 9.49
CA ILE A 345 5.17 -10.79 8.84
C ILE A 345 6.26 -11.84 8.67
N GLU A 346 5.94 -13.08 9.00
CA GLU A 346 6.81 -14.24 8.80
C GLU A 346 6.06 -15.32 8.01
N ILE A 347 6.65 -15.77 6.90
CA ILE A 347 6.08 -16.80 6.03
C ILE A 347 7.14 -17.87 5.79
N THR A 348 6.77 -19.12 6.02
CA THR A 348 7.60 -20.29 5.72
C THR A 348 6.95 -21.04 4.57
N PRO A 349 7.38 -20.85 3.30
CA PRO A 349 6.87 -21.64 2.20
C PRO A 349 7.30 -23.11 2.36
N ASP A 350 6.60 -24.00 1.67
CA ASP A 350 7.11 -25.34 1.45
C ASP A 350 8.39 -25.24 0.60
N VAL A 351 9.44 -26.03 0.89
CA VAL A 351 10.73 -25.99 0.17
C VAL A 351 11.03 -27.33 -0.51
N PRO A 352 11.43 -27.37 -1.81
CA PRO A 352 11.76 -28.63 -2.47
C PRO A 352 13.00 -29.28 -1.87
N VAL A 353 13.14 -30.59 -2.07
CA VAL A 353 14.31 -31.38 -1.64
C VAL A 353 15.22 -31.66 -2.82
N ILE A 354 16.54 -31.54 -2.64
CA ILE A 354 17.50 -32.02 -3.63
C ILE A 354 18.04 -33.37 -3.19
N GLU A 355 17.96 -34.39 -4.06
CA GLU A 355 18.48 -35.73 -3.79
C GLU A 355 19.56 -36.11 -4.80
N ALA A 356 20.66 -36.67 -4.29
CA ALA A 356 21.74 -37.14 -5.13
C ALA A 356 21.40 -38.49 -5.77
N GLN A 357 21.43 -38.55 -7.09
CA GLN A 357 21.20 -39.77 -7.86
C GLN A 357 22.52 -40.31 -8.43
N HIS A 358 22.86 -41.54 -8.05
CA HIS A 358 24.04 -42.22 -8.60
C HIS A 358 23.69 -42.93 -9.89
N ILE A 359 23.96 -42.31 -11.04
CA ILE A 359 23.72 -42.94 -12.35
C ILE A 359 24.97 -43.68 -12.81
N ARG A 360 24.95 -45.03 -12.78
CA ARG A 360 26.05 -45.86 -13.28
C ARG A 360 25.72 -46.46 -14.64
N ARG A 361 26.14 -45.78 -15.71
CA ARG A 361 26.07 -46.34 -17.07
C ARG A 361 27.10 -47.47 -17.21
N LYS A 362 26.63 -48.71 -17.25
CA LYS A 362 27.48 -49.88 -17.45
C LYS A 362 26.83 -50.73 -18.54
N PHE A 363 27.52 -50.91 -19.65
CA PHE A 363 27.01 -51.66 -20.78
C PHE A 363 28.11 -52.53 -21.36
N ARG A 364 27.73 -53.61 -22.03
CA ARG A 364 28.63 -54.50 -22.76
C ARG A 364 28.23 -54.49 -24.22
N VAL A 365 29.17 -54.12 -25.08
CA VAL A 365 29.04 -54.23 -26.53
C VAL A 365 29.88 -55.40 -26.99
N GLY A 366 29.34 -56.22 -27.88
CA GLY A 366 30.07 -57.32 -28.49
C GLY A 366 29.73 -57.48 -29.96
N LYS A 367 30.66 -58.06 -30.70
CA LYS A 367 30.51 -58.43 -32.10
C LYS A 367 31.04 -59.84 -32.29
N GLU A 368 30.17 -60.70 -32.78
CA GLU A 368 30.50 -62.08 -33.15
C GLU A 368 30.46 -62.20 -34.67
N VAL A 369 31.49 -62.82 -35.25
CA VAL A 369 31.62 -63.01 -36.69
C VAL A 369 31.76 -64.51 -36.95
N THR A 370 30.78 -65.07 -37.65
CA THR A 370 30.74 -66.50 -37.98
C THR A 370 30.80 -66.69 -39.49
N ALA A 371 31.75 -67.47 -39.98
CA ALA A 371 31.79 -67.84 -41.40
C ALA A 371 30.62 -68.78 -41.75
N ILE A 372 29.87 -68.47 -42.81
CA ILE A 372 28.67 -69.23 -43.22
C ILE A 372 28.80 -69.75 -44.66
N GLY A 373 29.01 -71.06 -44.81
CA GLY A 373 29.05 -71.71 -46.12
C GLY A 373 30.36 -71.49 -46.88
N ALA A 374 30.31 -70.75 -48.00
CA ALA A 374 31.47 -70.53 -48.89
C ALA A 374 32.41 -69.43 -48.36
N LEU A 375 33.68 -69.46 -48.80
CA LEU A 375 34.68 -68.45 -48.46
C LEU A 375 34.19 -67.05 -48.89
N GLY A 376 34.18 -66.09 -47.96
CA GLY A 376 33.72 -64.72 -48.20
C GLY A 376 32.31 -64.41 -47.67
N ASN A 377 31.63 -65.38 -47.06
CA ASN A 377 30.31 -65.21 -46.45
C ASN A 377 30.40 -65.23 -44.92
N TYR A 378 29.89 -64.20 -44.26
CA TYR A 378 29.92 -64.09 -42.81
C TYR A 378 28.55 -63.67 -42.26
N LYS A 379 28.16 -64.23 -41.11
CA LYS A 379 27.07 -63.74 -40.26
C LYS A 379 27.70 -62.93 -39.14
N ILE A 380 27.29 -61.68 -39.02
CA ILE A 380 27.72 -60.76 -37.98
C ILE A 380 26.57 -60.64 -36.99
N VAL A 381 26.86 -60.83 -35.70
CA VAL A 381 25.91 -60.63 -34.61
C VAL A 381 26.48 -59.56 -33.69
N LEU A 382 25.77 -58.46 -33.57
CA LEU A 382 26.07 -57.37 -32.66
C LEU A 382 25.19 -57.51 -31.43
N MET A 383 25.78 -57.32 -30.27
CA MET A 383 25.10 -57.43 -28.99
C MET A 383 25.36 -56.19 -28.15
N VAL A 384 24.31 -55.66 -27.54
CA VAL A 384 24.40 -54.64 -26.51
C VAL A 384 23.62 -55.11 -25.29
N GLU A 385 24.27 -55.10 -24.14
CA GLU A 385 23.70 -55.55 -22.86
C GLU A 385 23.85 -54.43 -21.84
N ASN A 386 22.73 -53.99 -21.25
CA ASN A 386 22.76 -53.07 -20.12
C ASN A 386 23.06 -53.86 -18.84
N ILE A 387 24.27 -53.70 -18.34
CA ILE A 387 24.74 -54.31 -17.09
C ILE A 387 24.79 -53.29 -15.94
N GLY A 388 24.14 -52.13 -16.12
CA GLY A 388 23.93 -51.09 -15.14
C GLY A 388 22.75 -51.39 -14.22
N ASP A 389 22.34 -50.38 -13.46
CA ASP A 389 21.25 -50.41 -12.47
C ASP A 389 20.04 -49.55 -12.88
N MET A 390 20.04 -49.02 -14.11
CA MET A 390 19.01 -48.12 -14.65
C MET A 390 18.86 -48.35 -16.15
N ALA A 391 17.67 -48.07 -16.70
CA ALA A 391 17.44 -48.08 -18.15
C ALA A 391 18.29 -47.01 -18.87
N LEU A 392 18.78 -47.34 -20.06
CA LEU A 392 19.61 -46.47 -20.89
C LEU A 392 18.80 -45.98 -22.10
N PRO A 393 18.38 -44.71 -22.14
CA PRO A 393 17.62 -44.18 -23.27
C PRO A 393 18.53 -43.74 -24.43
N ASN A 394 17.96 -43.72 -25.64
CA ASN A 394 18.50 -43.13 -26.87
C ASN A 394 19.91 -43.62 -27.25
N LEU A 395 20.11 -44.93 -27.31
CA LEU A 395 21.38 -45.51 -27.73
C LEU A 395 21.42 -45.68 -29.25
N THR A 396 22.59 -45.47 -29.86
CA THR A 396 22.82 -45.83 -31.26
C THR A 396 23.96 -46.83 -31.36
N LEU A 397 23.65 -48.05 -31.82
CA LEU A 397 24.65 -49.08 -32.08
C LEU A 397 25.17 -48.92 -33.51
N LEU A 398 26.49 -48.94 -33.65
CA LEU A 398 27.19 -48.66 -34.90
C LEU A 398 28.10 -49.83 -35.27
N ASP A 399 28.13 -50.18 -36.54
CA ASP A 399 29.10 -51.13 -37.09
C ASP A 399 29.65 -50.66 -38.44
N LYS A 400 30.93 -50.93 -38.70
CA LYS A 400 31.60 -50.54 -39.95
C LYS A 400 31.91 -51.76 -40.80
N VAL A 401 31.45 -51.73 -42.05
CA VAL A 401 31.62 -52.82 -43.04
C VAL A 401 32.38 -52.29 -44.26
N PRO A 402 33.47 -52.93 -44.71
CA PRO A 402 34.17 -52.50 -45.92
C PRO A 402 33.32 -52.70 -47.19
N ASP A 403 33.42 -51.77 -48.14
CA ASP A 403 32.67 -51.77 -49.42
C ASP A 403 32.90 -53.02 -50.29
N SER A 404 33.92 -53.84 -49.97
CA SER A 404 34.20 -55.10 -50.64
C SER A 404 33.17 -56.21 -50.35
N PHE A 405 32.17 -55.94 -49.51
CA PHE A 405 31.13 -56.87 -49.09
C PHE A 405 29.74 -56.31 -49.39
N GLU A 406 28.86 -57.17 -49.90
CA GLU A 406 27.44 -56.87 -50.12
C GLU A 406 26.60 -57.42 -48.96
N TYR A 407 25.50 -56.74 -48.63
CA TYR A 407 24.59 -57.17 -47.57
C TYR A 407 23.63 -58.26 -48.04
N GLY A 408 23.50 -59.31 -47.23
CA GLY A 408 22.50 -60.36 -47.38
C GLY A 408 21.28 -60.10 -46.49
N ASP A 409 20.85 -61.12 -45.76
CA ASP A 409 19.69 -61.05 -44.87
C ASP A 409 20.00 -60.30 -43.56
N TYR A 410 19.00 -59.59 -43.05
CA TYR A 410 18.98 -58.97 -41.72
C TYR A 410 18.01 -59.73 -40.80
N GLU A 411 18.44 -60.01 -39.58
CA GLU A 411 17.63 -60.55 -38.49
C GLU A 411 17.40 -59.43 -37.46
N GLY A 412 16.16 -58.96 -37.36
CA GLY A 412 15.78 -57.83 -36.51
C GLY A 412 15.47 -56.56 -37.30
N GLU A 413 15.73 -55.40 -36.71
CA GLU A 413 15.54 -54.11 -37.38
C GLU A 413 16.62 -53.85 -38.44
N GLN A 414 16.21 -53.23 -39.54
CA GLN A 414 17.12 -52.84 -40.61
C GLN A 414 17.92 -51.61 -40.18
N PRO A 415 19.25 -51.61 -40.34
CA PRO A 415 20.07 -50.45 -40.01
C PRO A 415 19.84 -49.31 -41.01
N GLU A 416 20.06 -48.09 -40.53
CA GLU A 416 20.36 -46.96 -41.41
C GLU A 416 21.81 -47.08 -41.88
N ILE A 417 22.03 -47.07 -43.21
CA ILE A 417 23.37 -47.20 -43.80
C ILE A 417 23.86 -45.83 -44.27
N THR A 418 25.05 -45.44 -43.82
CA THR A 418 25.76 -44.26 -44.32
C THR A 418 27.01 -44.71 -45.08
N ASP A 419 27.07 -44.39 -46.38
CA ASP A 419 28.20 -44.69 -47.26
C ASP A 419 29.35 -43.68 -47.01
N GLU A 420 30.46 -44.16 -46.45
CA GLU A 420 31.70 -43.40 -46.32
C GLU A 420 32.75 -43.99 -47.28
N VAL A 421 33.64 -43.16 -47.84
CA VAL A 421 34.63 -43.62 -48.83
C VAL A 421 35.46 -44.80 -48.29
N GLY A 422 35.19 -46.01 -48.78
CA GLY A 422 35.90 -47.25 -48.43
C GLY A 422 35.27 -48.09 -47.33
N THR A 423 34.26 -47.59 -46.60
CA THR A 423 33.48 -48.34 -45.60
C THR A 423 32.08 -47.79 -45.43
N ASP A 424 31.08 -48.67 -45.38
CA ASP A 424 29.74 -48.34 -44.90
C ASP A 424 29.66 -48.34 -43.37
N THR A 425 28.86 -47.44 -42.81
CA THR A 425 28.48 -47.43 -41.38
C THR A 425 27.00 -47.77 -41.22
N LEU A 426 26.72 -48.88 -40.54
CA LEU A 426 25.37 -49.35 -40.19
C LEU A 426 24.99 -48.80 -38.82
N LYS A 427 23.77 -48.28 -38.68
CA LYS A 427 23.26 -47.68 -37.44
C LYS A 427 21.93 -48.31 -37.03
N TRP A 428 21.84 -48.75 -35.77
CA TRP A 428 20.59 -49.17 -35.14
C TRP A 428 20.26 -48.25 -33.99
N ALA A 429 19.07 -47.64 -34.03
CA ALA A 429 18.56 -46.83 -32.93
C ALA A 429 17.87 -47.72 -31.90
N ILE A 430 18.17 -47.50 -30.62
CA ILE A 430 17.58 -48.22 -29.49
C ILE A 430 16.98 -47.14 -28.58
N GLU A 431 15.66 -47.05 -28.56
CA GLU A 431 14.94 -46.01 -27.81
C GLU A 431 15.22 -46.09 -26.31
N GLU A 432 15.20 -47.30 -25.76
CA GLU A 432 15.48 -47.57 -24.35
C GLU A 432 16.00 -49.00 -24.19
N LEU A 433 17.02 -49.18 -23.35
CA LEU A 433 17.57 -50.48 -22.98
C LEU A 433 17.46 -50.66 -21.45
N ALA A 434 16.50 -51.47 -21.00
CA ALA A 434 16.17 -51.66 -19.59
C ALA A 434 17.31 -52.34 -18.80
N GLU A 435 17.22 -52.31 -17.46
CA GLU A 435 18.22 -52.97 -16.60
C GLU A 435 18.32 -54.47 -16.89
N GLY A 436 19.53 -54.96 -17.17
CA GLY A 436 19.77 -56.37 -17.51
C GLY A 436 19.33 -56.78 -18.91
N GLU A 437 18.77 -55.86 -19.69
CA GLU A 437 18.29 -56.15 -21.04
C GLU A 437 19.45 -56.33 -22.01
N LYS A 438 19.32 -57.32 -22.90
CA LYS A 438 20.26 -57.62 -23.98
C LYS A 438 19.52 -57.57 -25.31
N VAL A 439 19.97 -56.70 -26.20
CA VAL A 439 19.49 -56.61 -27.58
C VAL A 439 20.56 -57.14 -28.52
N GLU A 440 20.14 -57.93 -29.50
CA GLU A 440 21.00 -58.52 -30.53
C GLU A 440 20.48 -58.13 -31.91
N PHE A 441 21.39 -57.68 -32.78
CA PHE A 441 21.13 -57.43 -34.20
C PHE A 441 22.04 -58.33 -35.01
N ALA A 442 21.50 -59.03 -36.01
CA ALA A 442 22.33 -59.87 -36.85
C ALA A 442 22.11 -59.58 -38.33
N TYR A 443 23.18 -59.66 -39.11
CA TYR A 443 23.13 -59.45 -40.55
C TYR A 443 24.19 -60.29 -41.26
N GLN A 444 23.96 -60.56 -42.55
CA GLN A 444 24.87 -61.34 -43.37
C GLN A 444 25.61 -60.45 -44.36
N ILE A 445 26.87 -60.80 -44.63
CA ILE A 445 27.68 -60.15 -45.65
C ILE A 445 28.31 -61.18 -46.60
N HIS A 446 28.41 -60.82 -47.88
CA HIS A 446 28.92 -61.65 -48.95
C HIS A 446 29.95 -60.88 -49.79
N GLY A 447 31.18 -61.37 -49.91
CA GLY A 447 32.24 -60.64 -50.61
C GLY A 447 33.41 -61.51 -51.08
N LYS A 448 34.41 -60.86 -51.67
CA LYS A 448 35.64 -61.51 -52.14
C LYS A 448 36.82 -61.14 -51.24
N GLY A 449 37.18 -62.02 -50.30
CA GLY A 449 38.35 -61.85 -49.45
C GLY A 449 38.15 -62.34 -48.01
N GLU A 450 39.20 -62.19 -47.21
CA GLU A 450 39.14 -62.36 -45.75
C GLU A 450 38.50 -61.11 -45.14
N TYR A 451 37.48 -61.28 -44.28
CA TYR A 451 36.84 -60.17 -43.60
C TYR A 451 37.63 -59.82 -42.34
N SER A 452 38.07 -58.56 -42.23
CA SER A 452 38.72 -58.02 -41.04
C SER A 452 37.71 -57.22 -40.23
N PRO A 453 37.11 -57.78 -39.16
CA PRO A 453 36.09 -57.08 -38.39
C PRO A 453 36.66 -55.86 -37.66
N SER A 454 35.94 -54.76 -37.76
CA SER A 454 36.02 -53.60 -36.86
C SER A 454 35.28 -53.89 -35.55
N GLU A 455 35.64 -53.17 -34.48
CA GLU A 455 34.86 -53.18 -33.23
C GLU A 455 33.52 -52.46 -33.43
N ALA A 456 32.45 -53.02 -32.87
CA ALA A 456 31.16 -52.34 -32.79
C ALA A 456 31.24 -51.16 -31.81
N GLN A 457 30.58 -50.05 -32.13
CA GLN A 457 30.62 -48.82 -31.36
C GLN A 457 29.23 -48.48 -30.83
N LEU A 458 29.17 -47.81 -29.68
CA LEU A 458 27.91 -47.33 -29.09
C LEU A 458 28.01 -45.82 -28.92
N ALA A 459 27.03 -45.10 -29.46
CA ALA A 459 26.87 -43.65 -29.31
C ALA A 459 25.66 -43.33 -28.40
N PHE A 460 25.72 -42.19 -27.73
CA PHE A 460 24.73 -41.65 -26.78
C PHE A 460 24.29 -40.25 -27.19
#